data_AF-A0A8G1W2B2-F1
#
_entry.id   AF-A0A8G1W2B2-F1
#
_cell.length_a   1.000
_cell.length_b   1.000
_cell.length_c   1.000
_cell.angle_alpha   90.00
_cell.angle_beta   90.00
_cell.angle_gamma   90.00
#
_symmetry.space_group_name_H-M   'P 1'
#
loop_
_entity.id
_entity.type
_entity.pdbx_description
1 polymer ?
#
loop_
_entity_poly.entity_id
_entity_poly.type
_entity_poly.pdbx_seq_one_letter_code
_entity_poly.pdbx_strand_id
1 'polypeptide(L)'
;MSRAFSTARQSLAKWLGYNKELLPSDFRNAAERYSENGAVKKVGKIESIEIFHRHRNDGSSPVHQSHFNRNDKALVISARITPADGSRPRTHHIYADGTGTIKKGDKREYSTSSGHRA
;
A
#
# COMPACT_ATOMS: atom_id res chain seq x y z
N MET A 1 3.26 -6.40 -42.04
CA MET A 1 3.06 -5.34 -41.03
C MET A 1 3.36 -5.89 -39.65
N SER A 2 4.53 -5.57 -39.10
CA SER A 2 4.99 -6.07 -37.80
C SER A 2 4.41 -5.19 -36.70
N ARG A 3 3.49 -5.73 -35.89
CA ARG A 3 3.04 -5.07 -34.66
C ARG A 3 4.17 -5.16 -33.65
N ALA A 4 4.93 -4.08 -33.50
CA ALA A 4 5.88 -3.94 -32.41
C ALA A 4 5.08 -3.85 -31.10
N PHE A 5 5.02 -4.95 -30.35
CA PHE A 5 4.55 -4.93 -28.98
C PHE A 5 5.62 -4.22 -28.15
N SER A 6 5.42 -2.92 -27.94
CA SER A 6 6.22 -2.16 -26.99
C SER A 6 5.92 -2.70 -25.60
N THR A 7 6.73 -3.64 -25.10
CA THR A 7 6.72 -4.01 -23.69
C THR A 7 7.24 -2.81 -22.92
N ALA A 8 6.34 -1.88 -22.60
CA ALA A 8 6.63 -0.81 -21.66
C ALA A 8 7.14 -1.46 -20.39
N ARG A 9 8.43 -1.25 -20.08
CA ARG A 9 9.00 -1.60 -18.77
C ARG A 9 8.04 -1.04 -17.73
N GLN A 10 7.39 -1.91 -16.97
CA GLN A 10 6.61 -1.47 -15.81
C GLN A 10 7.64 -0.78 -14.91
N SER A 11 7.63 0.55 -14.90
CA SER A 11 8.44 1.31 -13.96
C SER A 11 8.06 0.81 -12.56
N LEU A 12 9.02 0.21 -11.86
CA LEU A 12 8.83 -0.15 -10.46
C LEU A 12 8.36 1.10 -9.71
N ALA A 13 7.34 0.96 -8.88
CA ALA A 13 6.81 2.09 -8.10
C ALA A 13 7.94 2.72 -7.28
N LYS A 14 8.01 4.05 -7.25
CA LYS A 14 9.01 4.77 -6.46
C LYS A 14 8.68 4.63 -4.98
N TRP A 15 9.59 4.08 -4.18
CA TRP A 15 9.45 4.03 -2.72
C TRP A 15 9.92 5.35 -2.10
N LEU A 16 9.07 5.97 -1.27
CA LEU A 16 9.28 7.27 -0.65
C LEU A 16 8.99 7.20 0.85
N GLY A 17 9.38 8.25 1.59
CA GLY A 17 9.14 8.34 3.03
C GLY A 17 10.11 7.48 3.83
N TYR A 18 9.59 6.71 4.80
CA TYR A 18 10.41 5.83 5.63
C TYR A 18 11.08 4.73 4.78
N ASN A 19 12.37 4.47 5.04
CA ASN A 19 13.12 3.47 4.29
C ASN A 19 12.54 2.06 4.54
N LYS A 20 11.99 1.44 3.49
CA LYS A 20 11.39 0.10 3.56
C LYS A 20 12.35 -0.97 4.08
N GLU A 21 13.66 -0.80 3.89
CA GLU A 21 14.68 -1.76 4.33
C GLU A 21 14.89 -1.74 5.85
N LEU A 22 14.41 -0.69 6.52
CA LEU A 22 14.44 -0.57 7.99
C LEU A 22 13.14 -1.08 8.63
N LEU A 23 12.16 -1.53 7.82
CA LEU A 23 10.98 -2.18 8.36
C LEU A 23 11.33 -3.54 8.97
N PRO A 24 10.61 -3.99 10.01
CA PRO A 24 10.64 -5.39 10.40
C PRO A 24 10.39 -6.29 9.19
N SER A 25 11.08 -7.43 9.10
CA SER A 25 11.10 -8.30 7.93
C SER A 25 9.70 -8.64 7.40
N ASP A 26 8.76 -8.90 8.31
CA ASP A 26 7.39 -9.25 7.97
C ASP A 26 6.67 -8.10 7.28
N PHE A 27 6.87 -6.87 7.76
CA PHE A 27 6.27 -5.67 7.18
C PHE A 27 6.95 -5.23 5.88
N ARG A 28 8.25 -5.47 5.73
CA ARG A 28 8.94 -5.26 4.46
C ARG A 28 8.35 -6.17 3.37
N ASN A 29 8.30 -7.47 3.65
CA ASN A 29 7.73 -8.45 2.74
C ASN A 29 6.25 -8.18 2.46
N ALA A 30 5.49 -7.77 3.48
CA ALA A 30 4.09 -7.41 3.32
C ALA A 30 3.91 -6.16 2.42
N ALA A 31 4.73 -5.12 2.60
CA ALA A 31 4.68 -3.92 1.79
C ALA A 31 4.90 -4.24 0.30
N GLU A 32 5.90 -5.06 0.00
CA GLU A 32 6.22 -5.51 -1.36
C GLU A 32 5.08 -6.34 -1.95
N ARG A 33 4.64 -7.40 -1.25
CA ARG A 33 3.55 -8.27 -1.71
C ARG A 33 2.25 -7.50 -1.92
N TYR A 34 1.92 -6.59 -1.01
CA TYR A 34 0.73 -5.77 -1.14
C TYR A 34 0.86 -4.78 -2.30
N SER A 35 2.04 -4.20 -2.52
CA SER A 35 2.27 -3.28 -3.64
C SER A 35 2.04 -3.96 -5.00
N GLU A 36 2.50 -5.19 -5.16
CA GLU A 36 2.40 -5.95 -6.42
C GLU A 36 0.98 -6.51 -6.65
N ASN A 37 0.20 -6.69 -5.58
CA ASN A 37 -1.12 -7.31 -5.65
C ASN A 37 -2.23 -6.37 -5.19
N GLY A 38 -2.36 -6.18 -3.88
CA GLY A 38 -3.54 -5.52 -3.31
C GLY A 38 -3.65 -4.05 -3.59
N ALA A 39 -2.53 -3.34 -3.64
CA ALA A 39 -2.51 -1.94 -4.05
C ALA A 39 -2.86 -1.81 -5.54
N VAL A 40 -2.21 -2.59 -6.41
CA VAL A 40 -2.48 -2.54 -7.87
C VAL A 40 -3.93 -2.86 -8.19
N LYS A 41 -4.54 -3.83 -7.51
CA LYS A 41 -5.96 -4.14 -7.69
C LYS A 41 -6.89 -3.02 -7.22
N LYS A 42 -6.49 -2.23 -6.21
CA LYS A 42 -7.31 -1.16 -5.63
C LYS A 42 -7.18 0.17 -6.37
N VAL A 43 -6.01 0.47 -6.94
CA VAL A 43 -5.73 1.78 -7.56
C VAL A 43 -5.17 1.70 -8.98
N GLY A 44 -5.02 0.50 -9.55
CA GLY A 44 -4.39 0.31 -10.85
C GLY A 44 -2.86 0.43 -10.78
N LYS A 45 -2.25 0.90 -11.88
CA LYS A 45 -0.80 1.09 -11.94
C LYS A 45 -0.36 2.13 -10.90
N ILE A 46 0.70 1.83 -10.15
CA ILE A 46 1.22 2.69 -9.08
C ILE A 46 2.42 3.47 -9.59
N GLU A 47 2.45 4.77 -9.30
CA GLU A 47 3.60 5.64 -9.55
C GLU A 47 4.56 5.65 -8.35
N SER A 48 4.04 5.86 -7.15
CA SER A 48 4.84 5.90 -5.93
C SER A 48 4.11 5.36 -4.69
N ILE A 49 4.91 4.89 -3.74
CA ILE A 49 4.48 4.35 -2.46
C ILE A 49 5.29 5.05 -1.36
N GLU A 50 4.62 5.90 -0.59
CA GLU A 50 5.21 6.66 0.50
C GLU A 50 4.86 6.01 1.84
N ILE A 51 5.85 5.44 2.54
CA ILE A 51 5.64 4.84 3.87
C ILE A 51 5.70 5.93 4.93
N PHE A 52 4.63 6.07 5.70
CA PHE A 52 4.53 7.10 6.73
C PHE A 52 5.23 6.69 8.01
N HIS A 53 6.03 7.62 8.52
CA HIS A 53 6.51 7.61 9.90
C HIS A 53 5.50 8.37 10.77
N ARG A 54 4.73 7.64 11.58
CA ARG A 54 3.63 8.21 12.37
C ARG A 54 4.11 9.12 13.49
N HIS A 55 5.27 8.83 14.07
CA HIS A 55 5.91 9.66 15.07
C HIS A 55 7.11 10.37 14.45
N ARG A 56 6.87 11.55 13.86
CA ARG A 56 7.93 12.33 13.18
C ARG A 56 9.10 12.76 14.08
N ASN A 57 9.06 12.51 15.40
CA ASN A 57 9.97 13.11 16.38
C ASN A 57 10.77 12.14 17.27
N ASP A 58 10.48 10.83 17.31
CA ASP A 58 11.16 9.90 18.25
C ASP A 58 11.80 8.66 17.58
N GLY A 59 11.63 8.50 16.26
CA GLY A 59 12.18 7.35 15.55
C GLY A 59 11.43 6.04 15.83
N SER A 60 10.29 6.07 16.52
CA SER A 60 9.51 4.87 16.80
C SER A 60 8.97 4.24 15.51
N SER A 61 9.00 2.90 15.48
CA SER A 61 8.70 2.08 14.30
C SER A 61 7.47 2.58 13.51
N PRO A 62 7.50 2.59 12.16
CA PRO A 62 6.33 2.92 11.34
C PRO A 62 5.17 1.94 11.54
N VAL A 63 5.40 0.83 12.25
CA VAL A 63 4.42 -0.17 12.64
C VAL A 63 3.59 0.35 13.82
N HIS A 64 2.27 0.39 13.67
CA HIS A 64 1.32 0.88 14.67
C HIS A 64 0.00 0.14 14.59
N GLN A 65 -0.88 0.29 15.58
CA GLN A 65 -2.24 -0.26 15.48
C GLN A 65 -3.08 0.48 14.43
N SER A 66 -3.92 -0.27 13.71
CA SER A 66 -4.78 0.30 12.67
C SER A 66 -5.76 1.33 13.23
N HIS A 67 -5.69 2.56 12.73
CA HIS A 67 -6.66 3.61 13.06
C HIS A 67 -7.99 3.48 12.28
N PHE A 68 -8.02 2.69 11.20
CA PHE A 68 -9.24 2.47 10.42
C PHE A 68 -10.22 1.56 11.15
N ASN A 69 -9.72 0.65 11.96
CA ASN A 69 -10.55 -0.21 12.79
C ASN A 69 -9.99 -0.23 14.21
N ARG A 70 -10.52 0.60 15.12
CA ARG A 70 -10.01 0.69 16.51
C ARG A 70 -10.20 -0.58 17.34
N ASN A 71 -11.13 -1.44 16.91
CA ASN A 71 -11.36 -2.76 17.51
C ASN A 71 -10.33 -3.79 17.04
N ASP A 72 -9.68 -3.50 15.92
CA ASP A 72 -8.61 -4.31 15.37
C ASP A 72 -7.28 -3.92 16.01
N LYS A 73 -6.73 -4.83 16.82
CA LYS A 73 -5.45 -4.64 17.49
C LYS A 73 -4.25 -5.06 16.63
N ALA A 74 -4.48 -5.48 15.39
CA ALA A 74 -3.40 -5.83 14.49
C ALA A 74 -2.52 -4.62 14.17
N LEU A 75 -1.23 -4.92 14.06
CA LEU A 75 -0.22 -3.97 13.67
C LEU A 75 -0.21 -3.79 12.15
N VAL A 76 -0.03 -2.55 11.73
CA VAL A 76 -0.02 -2.13 10.34
C VAL A 76 1.09 -1.11 10.10
N ILE A 77 1.50 -0.98 8.84
CA ILE A 77 2.17 0.22 8.34
C ILE A 77 1.17 1.04 7.54
N SER A 78 1.32 2.36 7.57
CA SER A 78 0.54 3.27 6.74
C SER A 78 1.37 3.66 5.51
N ALA A 79 0.84 3.42 4.32
CA ALA A 79 1.49 3.79 3.06
C ALA A 79 0.53 4.64 2.22
N ARG A 80 0.99 5.80 1.74
CA ARG A 80 0.27 6.57 0.71
C ARG A 80 0.67 6.08 -0.66
N ILE A 81 -0.30 5.61 -1.41
CA ILE A 81 -0.14 5.06 -2.75
C ILE A 81 -0.63 6.11 -3.74
N THR A 82 0.26 6.55 -4.61
CA THR A 82 -0.02 7.48 -5.71
C THR A 82 -0.25 6.67 -6.98
N PRO A 83 -1.47 6.67 -7.52
CA PRO A 83 -1.77 5.99 -8.77
C PRO A 83 -1.14 6.71 -9.97
N ALA A 84 -0.70 5.96 -10.96
CA ALA A 84 -0.07 6.50 -12.17
C ALA A 84 -1.07 7.09 -13.18
N ASP A 85 -2.38 6.89 -12.95
CA ASP A 85 -3.45 7.47 -13.77
C ASP A 85 -3.75 8.93 -13.40
N GLY A 86 -3.02 9.50 -12.43
CA GLY A 86 -3.22 10.86 -11.92
C GLY A 86 -4.37 11.00 -10.93
N SER A 87 -5.03 9.90 -10.55
CA SER A 87 -6.05 9.92 -9.51
C SER A 87 -5.46 10.24 -8.13
N ARG A 88 -6.34 10.64 -7.20
CA ARG A 88 -5.91 11.16 -5.90
C ARG A 88 -5.16 10.09 -5.09
N PRO A 89 -3.97 10.39 -4.52
CA PRO A 89 -3.26 9.47 -3.64
C PRO A 89 -4.10 9.04 -2.44
N ARG A 90 -4.03 7.75 -2.10
CA ARG A 90 -4.80 7.17 -1.00
C ARG A 90 -3.89 6.52 0.03
N THR A 91 -4.25 6.65 1.31
CA THR A 91 -3.56 5.96 2.39
C THR A 91 -4.12 4.55 2.57
N HIS A 92 -3.23 3.57 2.53
CA HIS A 92 -3.50 2.16 2.74
C HIS A 92 -2.87 1.75 4.07
N HIS A 93 -3.59 1.00 4.90
CA HIS A 93 -2.99 0.26 6.00
C HIS A 93 -2.63 -1.13 5.49
N ILE A 94 -1.36 -1.51 5.65
CA ILE A 94 -0.81 -2.80 5.21
C ILE A 94 -0.50 -3.61 6.47
N TYR A 95 -1.09 -4.81 6.56
CA TYR A 95 -0.90 -5.74 7.67
C TYR A 95 0.34 -6.63 7.43
N ALA A 96 0.89 -7.23 8.48
CA ALA A 96 2.07 -8.10 8.37
C ALA A 96 1.87 -9.33 7.46
N ASP A 97 0.62 -9.74 7.19
CA ASP A 97 0.28 -10.84 6.30
C ASP A 97 0.29 -10.45 4.80
N GLY A 98 0.50 -9.17 4.48
CA GLY A 98 0.49 -8.64 3.11
C GLY A 98 -0.91 -8.28 2.59
N THR A 99 -1.94 -8.34 3.43
CA THR A 99 -3.26 -7.77 3.13
C THR A 99 -3.30 -6.28 3.44
N GLY A 100 -4.35 -5.59 2.99
CA GLY A 100 -4.48 -4.18 3.33
C GLY A 100 -5.86 -3.58 3.12
N THR A 101 -6.06 -2.45 3.80
CA THR A 101 -7.34 -1.72 3.85
C THR A 101 -7.14 -0.26 3.49
N ILE A 102 -8.14 0.34 2.82
CA ILE A 102 -8.10 1.74 2.35
C ILE A 102 -9.09 2.66 3.06
N LYS A 103 -9.94 2.07 3.92
CA LYS A 103 -10.96 2.75 4.71
C LYS A 103 -11.44 1.86 5.86
N LYS A 104 -12.21 2.45 6.78
CA LYS A 104 -12.93 1.69 7.82
C LYS A 104 -13.97 0.75 7.21
N GLY A 105 -14.07 -0.46 7.73
CA GLY A 105 -15.01 -1.49 7.25
C GLY A 105 -14.57 -2.21 5.97
N ASP A 106 -13.38 -1.90 5.48
CA ASP A 106 -12.77 -2.60 4.36
C ASP A 106 -12.31 -3.98 4.81
N LYS A 107 -12.53 -5.01 3.99
CA LYS A 107 -12.05 -6.36 4.31
C LYS A 107 -10.52 -6.39 4.23
N ARG A 108 -9.88 -7.15 5.14
CA ARG A 108 -8.45 -7.45 5.07
C ARG A 108 -8.22 -8.46 3.96
N GLU A 109 -8.04 -7.95 2.76
CA GLU A 109 -7.88 -8.77 1.57
C GLU A 109 -6.72 -8.19 0.75
N TYR A 110 -6.18 -9.00 -0.17
CA TYR A 110 -5.32 -8.52 -1.25
C TYR A 110 -6.08 -7.66 -2.28
N SER A 111 -7.20 -7.05 -1.91
CA SER A 111 -8.13 -6.32 -2.75
C SER A 111 -9.14 -5.64 -1.85
N THR A 112 -9.73 -4.53 -2.25
CA THR A 112 -11.17 -4.38 -2.09
C THR A 112 -11.62 -3.60 -3.29
N SER A 113 -12.37 -4.27 -4.15
CA SER A 113 -13.43 -3.60 -4.85
C SER A 113 -14.29 -2.92 -3.79
N SER A 114 -14.28 -1.59 -3.74
CA SER A 114 -15.42 -0.89 -3.18
C SER A 114 -16.60 -1.29 -4.06
N GLY A 115 -17.39 -2.27 -3.61
CA GLY A 115 -18.63 -2.65 -4.26
C GLY A 115 -19.45 -1.40 -4.52
N HIS A 116 -19.55 -1.02 -5.79
CA HIS A 116 -20.52 -0.06 -6.27
C HIS A 116 -21.88 -0.73 -6.01
N ARG A 117 -22.65 -0.21 -5.06
CA ARG A 117 -24.07 -0.58 -4.97
C ARG A 117 -24.76 0.15 -6.12
N ALA A 118 -25.30 -0.65 -7.05
CA ALA A 118 -26.37 -0.22 -7.94
C ALA A 118 -27.61 0.18 -7.14
#